data_AF-A0A5M5BW90-F1
#
_entry.id   AF-A0A5M5BW90-F1
#
_cell.length_a   1.000
_cell.length_b   1.000
_cell.length_c   1.000
_cell.angle_alpha   90.00
_cell.angle_beta   90.00
_cell.angle_gamma   90.00
#
_symmetry.space_group_name_H-M   'P 1'
#
loop_
_entity.id
_entity.type
_entity.pdbx_description
1 polymer ?
#
loop_
_entity_poly.entity_id
_entity_poly.type
_entity_poly.pdbx_seq_one_letter_code
_entity_poly.pdbx_strand_id
1 'polypeptide(L)' 'MNPEPLRCRILDYTKREMYQHGADGLTMDDIARGMKMSKRTLYKLFPSKTSLFRVGLSDFANGIRSRIQQKQIRMDSSC' A
#
# COMPACT_ATOMS: atom_id res chain seq x y z
N MET A 1 16.30 -5.04 -12.39
CA MET A 1 15.67 -4.51 -11.16
C MET A 1 14.43 -5.34 -10.88
N ASN A 2 14.35 -5.99 -9.72
CA ASN A 2 13.15 -6.74 -9.34
C ASN A 2 12.01 -5.73 -9.08
N PRO A 3 10.88 -5.77 -9.81
CA PRO A 3 9.80 -4.80 -9.65
C PRO A 3 9.04 -4.96 -8.33
N GLU A 4 9.05 -6.15 -7.71
CA GLU A 4 8.35 -6.43 -6.46
C GLU A 4 8.73 -5.50 -5.28
N PRO A 5 10.02 -5.34 -4.92
CA PRO A 5 10.39 -4.42 -3.83
C PRO A 5 10.05 -2.96 -4.13
N LEU A 6 10.02 -2.57 -5.41
CA LEU A 6 9.63 -1.20 -5.80
C LEU A 6 8.13 -0.98 -5.64
N ARG A 7 7.30 -1.98 -6.00
CA ARG A 7 5.84 -1.94 -5.80
C ARG A 7 5.50 -1.79 -4.32
N CYS A 8 6.15 -2.55 -3.44
CA CYS A 8 5.94 -2.44 -1.99
C CYS A 8 6.30 -1.05 -1.47
N ARG A 9 7.45 -0.48 -1.90
CA ARG A 9 7.84 0.88 -1.48
C ARG A 9 6.86 1.95 -1.92
N ILE A 10 6.32 1.86 -3.14
CA ILE A 10 5.30 2.79 -3.64
C ILE A 10 4.03 2.68 -2.79
N LEU A 11 3.59 1.47 -2.46
CA LEU A 11 2.41 1.25 -1.63
C LEU A 11 2.61 1.81 -0.21
N ASP A 12 3.77 1.57 0.40
CA ASP A 12 4.09 2.07 1.73
C ASP A 12 4.18 3.60 1.79
N TYR A 13 4.76 4.22 0.76
CA TYR A 13 4.79 5.67 0.63
C TYR A 13 3.37 6.22 0.49
N THR A 14 2.59 5.67 -0.44
CA THR A 14 1.21 6.11 -0.72
C THR A 14 0.32 5.99 0.52
N LYS A 15 0.41 4.88 1.26
CA LYS A 15 -0.33 4.70 2.52
C LYS A 15 0.02 5.82 3.51
N ARG A 16 1.30 6.13 3.72
CA ARG A 16 1.72 7.20 4.65
C ARG A 16 1.17 8.56 4.25
N GLU A 17 1.30 8.93 2.98
CA GLU A 17 0.77 10.20 2.48
C GLU A 17 -0.75 10.28 2.65
N MET A 18 -1.48 9.19 2.38
CA MET A 18 -2.91 9.12 2.62
C MET A 18 -3.27 9.33 4.10
N TYR A 19 -2.50 8.74 5.03
CA TYR A 19 -2.73 8.92 6.46
C TYR A 19 -2.43 10.35 6.94
N GLN A 20 -1.44 11.03 6.35
CA GLN A 20 -1.01 12.36 6.78
C GLN A 20 -1.80 13.50 6.13
N HIS A 21 -2.13 13.35 4.84
CA HIS A 21 -2.69 14.42 4.02
C HIS A 21 -4.08 14.10 3.44
N GLY A 22 -4.60 12.89 3.70
CA GLY A 22 -5.84 12.43 3.11
C GLY A 22 -5.69 11.96 1.66
N ALA A 23 -6.73 11.32 1.13
CA ALA A 23 -6.72 10.76 -0.21
C ALA A 23 -6.96 11.80 -1.31
N ASP A 24 -7.71 12.86 -1.04
CA ASP A 24 -8.19 13.79 -2.07
C ASP A 24 -7.06 14.63 -2.67
N GLY A 25 -6.14 15.13 -1.83
CA GLY A 25 -5.00 15.95 -2.27
C GLY A 25 -3.84 15.15 -2.88
N LEU A 26 -3.81 13.83 -2.72
CA LEU A 26 -2.68 13.01 -3.16
C LEU A 26 -2.79 12.65 -4.64
N THR A 27 -1.91 13.18 -5.49
CA THR A 27 -1.87 12.83 -6.92
C THR A 27 -0.78 11.81 -7.26
N MET A 28 -0.90 11.17 -8.43
CA MET A 28 0.16 10.30 -8.97
C MET A 28 1.47 11.07 -9.18
N ASP A 29 1.39 12.36 -9.51
CA ASP A 29 2.56 13.21 -9.68
C ASP A 29 3.26 13.51 -8.36
N ASP A 30 2.51 13.73 -7.28
CA ASP A 30 3.07 13.94 -5.95
C ASP A 30 3.75 12.68 -5.43
N ILE A 31 3.15 11.51 -5.67
CA ILE A 31 3.76 10.22 -5.34
C ILE A 31 5.07 10.03 -6.12
N ALA A 32 5.07 10.29 -7.43
CA ALA A 32 6.29 10.18 -8.25
C ALA A 32 7.39 11.13 -7.75
N ARG A 33 7.02 12.37 -7.40
CA ARG A 33 7.92 13.39 -6.87
C ARG A 33 8.50 12.99 -5.51
N GLY A 34 7.66 12.55 -4.58
CA GLY A 34 8.06 12.11 -3.25
C GLY A 34 8.96 10.87 -3.27
N MET A 35 8.69 9.96 -4.21
CA MET A 35 9.50 8.77 -4.45
C MET A 35 10.77 9.01 -5.28
N LYS A 36 11.00 10.26 -5.75
CA LYS A 36 12.11 10.63 -6.65
C LYS A 36 12.22 9.71 -7.86
N MET A 37 11.09 9.36 -8.47
CA MET A 37 11.04 8.48 -9.64
C MET A 37 10.33 9.14 -10.82
N SER A 38 10.57 8.62 -12.02
CA SER A 38 9.85 9.10 -13.20
C SER A 38 8.37 8.72 -13.12
N LYS A 39 7.48 9.61 -13.59
CA LYS A 39 6.05 9.30 -13.76
C LYS A 39 5.87 8.02 -14.57
N ARG A 40 6.65 7.85 -15.63
CA ARG A 40 6.61 6.65 -16.50
C ARG A 40 6.83 5.36 -15.71
N THR A 41 7.76 5.36 -14.76
CA THR A 41 8.00 4.21 -13.87
C THR A 41 6.78 3.93 -13.00
N LEU A 42 6.20 4.98 -12.40
CA LEU A 42 5.01 4.83 -11.57
C LEU A 42 3.81 4.31 -12.38
N TYR A 43 3.50 4.91 -13.53
CA TYR A 43 2.40 4.50 -14.40
C TYR A 43 2.59 3.09 -15.00
N LYS A 44 3.83 2.64 -15.21
CA LYS A 44 4.11 1.26 -15.66
C LYS A 44 3.76 0.22 -14.59
N LEU A 45 3.90 0.57 -13.32
CA LEU A 45 3.59 -0.33 -12.20
C LEU A 45 2.13 -0.19 -11.74
N PHE A 46 1.62 1.03 -11.74
CA PHE A 46 0.29 1.41 -11.30
C PHE A 46 -0.30 2.40 -12.30
N PRO A 47 -1.07 1.93 -13.30
CA PRO A 47 -1.54 2.76 -14.41
C PRO A 47 -2.56 3.83 -13.99
N SER A 48 -3.14 3.73 -12.79
CA SER A 48 -4.06 4.73 -12.25
C SER A 48 -3.97 4.84 -10.73
N LYS A 49 -4.40 6.00 -10.19
CA LYS A 49 -4.60 6.21 -8.76
C LYS A 49 -5.53 5.13 -8.17
N THR A 50 -6.63 4.83 -8.86
CA THR A 50 -7.57 3.77 -8.42
C THR A 50 -6.91 2.39 -8.36
N SER A 51 -6.04 2.03 -9.31
CA SER A 51 -5.30 0.76 -9.29
C SER A 51 -4.36 0.67 -8.10
N LEU A 52 -3.63 1.75 -7.82
CA LEU A 52 -2.72 1.84 -6.68
C LEU A 52 -3.47 1.70 -5.35
N PHE A 53 -4.57 2.42 -5.19
CA PHE A 53 -5.39 2.37 -3.99
C PHE A 53 -6.04 1.01 -3.81
N ARG A 54 -6.55 0.38 -4.87
CA ARG A 54 -7.16 -0.95 -4.81
C ARG A 54 -6.17 -1.99 -4.27
N VAL A 55 -4.92 -1.97 -4.76
CA VAL A 55 -3.86 -2.85 -4.25
C VAL A 55 -3.54 -2.53 -2.79
N GLY A 56 -3.42 -1.24 -2.44
CA GLY A 56 -3.18 -0.81 -1.05
C GLY A 56 -4.29 -1.24 -0.07
N LEU A 57 -5.56 -1.17 -0.47
CA LEU A 57 -6.71 -1.62 0.32
C LEU A 57 -6.73 -3.14 0.47
N SER A 58 -6.48 -3.90 -0.61
CA SER A 58 -6.40 -5.36 -0.53
C SER A 58 -5.27 -5.81 0.40
N ASP A 59 -4.13 -5.14 0.33
CA ASP A 59 -2.98 -5.42 1.20
C ASP A 59 -3.28 -5.10 2.67
N PHE A 60 -4.00 -3.99 2.93
CA PHE A 60 -4.49 -3.65 4.27
C PHE A 60 -5.50 -4.68 4.80
N ALA A 61 -6.48 -5.08 3.98
CA ALA A 61 -7.47 -6.08 4.35
C ALA A 61 -6.83 -7.44 4.66
N ASN A 62 -5.83 -7.86 3.89
CA ASN A 62 -5.05 -9.06 4.13
C ASN A 62 -4.24 -8.95 5.44
N GLY A 63 -3.65 -7.79 5.71
CA GLY A 63 -2.94 -7.52 6.97
C GLY A 63 -3.86 -7.57 8.20
N ILE A 64 -5.08 -7.00 8.09
CA ILE A 64 -6.09 -7.11 9.16
C ILE A 64 -6.51 -8.55 9.36
N ARG A 65 -6.80 -9.30 8.29
CA ARG A 65 -7.18 -10.72 8.36
C ARG A 65 -6.10 -11.53 9.08
N SER A 66 -4.84 -11.35 8.72
CA SER A 66 -3.71 -12.03 9.36
C SER A 66 -3.59 -11.72 10.86
N ARG A 67 -3.82 -10.45 11.25
CA ARG A 67 -3.80 -10.03 12.67
C ARG A 67 -4.99 -10.56 13.48
N ILE A 68 -6.17 -10.60 12.88
CA ILE A 68 -7.36 -11.18 13.52
C ILE A 68 -7.16 -12.68 13.73
N GLN A 69 -6.62 -13.38 12.73
CA GLN A 69 -6.38 -14.82 12.80
C GLN A 69 -5.30 -15.20 13.83
N GLN A 70 -4.28 -14.36 14.05
CA GLN A 70 -3.30 -14.56 15.12
C GLN A 70 -3.89 -14.46 16.54
N LYS A 71 -4.99 -13.74 16.74
CA LYS A 71 -5.61 -13.60 18.07
C LYS A 71 -6.49 -14.79 18.46
N GLN A 72 -6.95 -15.58 17.49
CA GLN A 72 -7.83 -16.73 17.74
C GLN A 72 -7.08 -17.97 18.27
N ILE A 73 -5.76 -18.07 18.07
CA ILE A 73 -4.92 -19.24 18.43
C ILE A 73 -4.38 -19.18 19.87
N ARG A 74 -4.67 -18.10 20.62
CA ARG A 74 -4.23 -17.98 22.03
C ARG A 74 -5.32 -18.33 23.05
N MET A 75 -6.52 -18.70 22.60
CA MET A 75 -7.68 -18.87 23.49
C MET A 75 -8.15 -20.33 23.59
N ASP A 76 -7.53 -21.25 22.87
CA ASP A 76 -7.83 -22.68 22.79
C ASP A 76 -6.81 -23.58 23.52
N SER A 77 -5.79 -23.01 24.19
CA SER A 77 -4.80 -23.75 25.00
C SER A 77 -4.98 -23.61 26.52
N SER A 78 -6.19 -23.33 26.98
CA SER A 78 -6.55 -23.46 28.41
C SER A 78 -7.87 -24.20 28.57
N CYS A 79 -7.82 -25.49 28.27
CA CYS A 79 -8.66 -26.53 28.86
C CYS A 79 -7.79 -27.78 29.05
#